data_AF-A0A1S2VAU9-F1
#
_entry.id   AF-A0A1S2VAU9-F1
#
_cell.length_a   1.000
_cell.length_b   1.000
_cell.length_c   1.000
_cell.angle_alpha   90.00
_cell.angle_beta   90.00
_cell.angle_gamma   90.00
#
_symmetry.space_group_name_H-M   'P 1'
#
loop_
_entity.id
_entity.type
_entity.pdbx_description
1 polymer ?
#
loop_
_entity_poly.entity_id
_entity_poly.type
_entity_poly.pdbx_seq_one_letter_code
_entity_poly.pdbx_strand_id
1 'polypeptide(L)'
;MQARKSAFTAVTQSRTILNPILKDEVVFLETSSESGGEHTFVEVKLSAGGGNPLHYHDTFSEEFTCLEGELSLQVGEKIIRLQPGQSATAPIGSKHRFFNSSKHDCRFQCRISPGCPGFEQTLQITYGLARDGRTDAKGMPKSLYILGYTVLISGTYLTGWMAALQPVLNWFGRKAIKNGTAAELERQYRTIW
;
A
#
# COMPACT_ATOMS: atom_id res chain seq x y z
N MET A 1 38.22 -19.47 -31.77
CA MET A 1 37.75 -18.40 -30.87
C MET A 1 36.23 -18.43 -30.87
N GLN A 2 35.62 -18.95 -29.81
CA GLN A 2 34.16 -19.00 -29.66
C GLN A 2 33.82 -18.33 -28.32
N ALA A 3 33.24 -17.14 -28.40
CA ALA A 3 32.86 -16.35 -27.24
C ALA A 3 31.67 -17.02 -26.55
N ARG A 4 31.85 -17.39 -25.28
CA ARG A 4 30.76 -17.81 -24.40
C ARG A 4 29.86 -16.60 -24.13
N LYS A 5 28.66 -16.58 -24.67
CA LYS A 5 27.58 -15.72 -24.18
C LYS A 5 27.10 -16.29 -22.84
N SER A 6 27.52 -15.68 -21.75
CA SER A 6 26.92 -15.91 -20.44
C SER A 6 25.57 -15.20 -20.42
N ALA A 7 24.48 -15.96 -20.53
CA ALA A 7 23.16 -15.45 -20.22
C ALA A 7 23.06 -15.29 -18.70
N PHE A 8 23.16 -14.05 -18.22
CA PHE A 8 22.68 -13.71 -16.90
C PHE A 8 21.16 -13.79 -16.92
N THR A 9 20.59 -14.89 -16.45
CA THR A 9 19.19 -14.91 -16.05
C THR A 9 19.10 -14.15 -14.74
N ALA A 10 18.88 -12.84 -14.82
CA ALA A 10 18.43 -12.08 -13.67
C ALA A 10 17.09 -12.70 -13.25
N VAL A 11 17.05 -13.29 -12.06
CA VAL A 11 15.78 -13.55 -11.39
C VAL A 11 15.17 -12.18 -11.17
N THR A 12 14.23 -11.77 -12.03
CA THR A 12 13.41 -10.60 -11.78
C THR A 12 12.67 -10.88 -10.49
N GLN A 13 13.11 -10.26 -9.39
CA GLN A 13 12.34 -10.32 -8.15
C GLN A 13 10.94 -9.82 -8.47
N SER A 14 9.93 -10.60 -8.07
CA SER A 14 8.53 -10.26 -8.32
C SER A 14 8.27 -8.86 -7.74
N ARG A 15 7.79 -7.94 -8.59
CA ARG A 15 7.34 -6.61 -8.18
C ARG A 15 5.90 -6.63 -7.65
N THR A 16 5.41 -7.81 -7.32
CA THR A 16 4.02 -8.07 -6.94
C THR A 16 3.94 -8.43 -5.47
N ILE A 17 3.02 -7.79 -4.76
CA ILE A 17 2.63 -8.14 -3.39
C ILE A 17 1.13 -8.47 -3.36
N LEU A 18 0.73 -9.36 -2.45
CA LEU A 18 -0.65 -9.84 -2.31
C LEU A 18 -1.11 -9.65 -0.87
N ASN A 19 -2.33 -9.14 -0.69
CA ASN A 19 -3.01 -9.14 0.60
C ASN A 19 -4.28 -10.00 0.55
N PRO A 20 -4.30 -11.21 1.16
CA PRO A 20 -5.48 -12.06 1.14
C PRO A 20 -6.66 -11.50 1.96
N ILE A 21 -6.41 -10.56 2.89
CA ILE A 21 -7.44 -9.95 3.74
C ILE A 21 -8.16 -8.82 2.99
N LEU A 22 -7.40 -7.94 2.32
CA LEU A 22 -7.96 -6.86 1.50
C LEU A 22 -8.40 -7.34 0.11
N LYS A 23 -7.99 -8.56 -0.27
CA LYS A 23 -8.26 -9.24 -1.54
C LYS A 23 -7.73 -8.47 -2.74
N ASP A 24 -6.51 -7.97 -2.61
CA ASP A 24 -5.83 -7.26 -3.68
C ASP A 24 -4.43 -7.82 -3.95
N GLU A 25 -4.03 -7.64 -5.20
CA GLU A 25 -2.69 -7.88 -5.70
C GLU A 25 -2.18 -6.55 -6.27
N VAL A 26 -1.00 -6.12 -5.83
CA VAL A 26 -0.40 -4.84 -6.20
C VAL A 26 0.90 -5.10 -6.91
N VAL A 27 1.06 -4.54 -8.11
CA VAL A 27 2.30 -4.55 -8.90
C VAL A 27 2.90 -3.16 -8.89
N PHE A 28 4.14 -3.03 -8.40
CA PHE A 28 4.90 -1.79 -8.49
C PHE A 28 5.36 -1.58 -9.92
N LEU A 29 4.80 -0.59 -10.61
CA LEU A 29 5.21 -0.20 -11.95
C LEU A 29 6.44 0.70 -11.90
N GLU A 30 6.46 1.64 -10.96
CA GLU A 30 7.58 2.55 -10.70
C GLU A 30 7.57 2.92 -9.21
N THR A 31 8.73 2.83 -8.56
CA THR A 31 8.91 3.25 -7.17
C THR A 31 9.30 4.72 -7.10
N SER A 32 9.19 5.29 -5.91
CA SER A 32 9.66 6.62 -5.59
C SER A 32 11.15 6.80 -5.86
N SER A 33 11.97 5.75 -5.70
CA SER A 33 13.40 5.82 -6.01
C SER A 33 13.65 5.91 -7.53
N GLU A 34 12.92 5.12 -8.31
CA GLU A 34 13.00 5.08 -9.78
C GLU A 34 12.49 6.38 -10.41
N SER A 35 11.46 7.01 -9.84
CA SER A 35 10.90 8.27 -10.31
C SER A 35 11.70 9.51 -9.84
N GLY A 36 12.79 9.34 -9.09
CA GLY A 36 13.51 10.46 -8.47
C GLY A 36 12.72 11.21 -7.38
N GLY A 37 11.73 10.58 -6.76
CA GLY A 37 10.89 11.15 -5.70
C GLY A 37 9.55 11.71 -6.20
N GLU A 38 9.37 11.87 -7.51
CA GLU A 38 8.16 12.47 -8.09
C GLU A 38 6.88 11.68 -7.82
N HIS A 39 6.92 10.33 -7.85
CA HIS A 39 5.75 9.50 -7.63
C HIS A 39 6.08 8.05 -7.24
N THR A 40 5.12 7.37 -6.64
CA THR A 40 5.05 5.90 -6.67
C THR A 40 3.89 5.53 -7.59
N PHE A 41 4.08 4.58 -8.49
CA PHE A 41 3.04 4.14 -9.43
C PHE A 41 2.82 2.63 -9.34
N VAL A 42 1.59 2.24 -9.08
CA VAL A 42 1.19 0.85 -8.92
C VAL A 42 -0.02 0.51 -9.76
N GLU A 43 -0.09 -0.75 -10.17
CA GLU A 43 -1.31 -1.36 -10.70
C GLU A 43 -1.87 -2.32 -9.65
N VAL A 44 -3.18 -2.30 -9.47
CA VAL A 44 -3.89 -3.10 -8.48
C VAL A 44 -4.96 -3.93 -9.17
N LYS A 45 -4.92 -5.24 -8.94
CA LYS A 45 -6.05 -6.13 -9.18
C LYS A 45 -6.80 -6.30 -7.87
N LEU A 46 -8.10 -5.99 -7.88
CA LEU A 46 -8.95 -6.01 -6.71
C LEU A 46 -10.11 -6.98 -6.92
N SER A 47 -10.15 -8.04 -6.11
CA SER A 47 -11.22 -9.03 -6.22
C SER A 47 -12.57 -8.49 -5.76
N ALA A 48 -13.65 -9.15 -6.18
CA ALA A 48 -15.00 -8.84 -5.73
C ALA A 48 -15.10 -8.78 -4.19
N GLY A 49 -15.64 -7.67 -3.68
CA GLY A 49 -15.76 -7.40 -2.24
C GLY A 49 -14.43 -7.09 -1.54
N GLY A 50 -13.34 -6.87 -2.27
CA GLY A 50 -12.07 -6.36 -1.75
C GLY A 50 -12.10 -4.85 -1.52
N GLY A 51 -11.13 -4.35 -0.76
CA GLY A 51 -10.96 -2.92 -0.50
C GLY A 51 -10.20 -2.64 0.78
N ASN A 52 -9.83 -1.37 0.97
CA ASN A 52 -9.09 -0.93 2.15
C ASN A 52 -9.99 -0.17 3.16
N PRO A 53 -9.59 -0.10 4.44
CA PRO A 53 -10.31 0.69 5.43
C PRO A 53 -10.19 2.20 5.16
N LEU A 54 -11.07 3.00 5.76
CA LEU A 54 -11.02 4.46 5.64
C LEU A 54 -9.80 5.04 6.35
N HIS A 55 -8.94 5.75 5.62
CA HIS A 55 -7.68 6.35 6.07
C HIS A 55 -7.46 7.72 5.41
N TYR A 56 -6.34 8.37 5.72
CA TYR A 56 -5.89 9.58 5.02
C TYR A 56 -4.35 9.68 5.02
N HIS A 57 -3.83 10.52 4.13
CA HIS A 57 -2.40 10.84 4.01
C HIS A 57 -2.18 12.33 4.21
N ASP A 58 -1.11 12.73 4.90
CA ASP A 58 -0.80 14.14 5.19
C ASP A 58 0.25 14.75 4.24
N THR A 59 0.92 13.91 3.45
CA THR A 59 2.12 14.26 2.70
C THR A 59 2.02 13.99 1.20
N PHE A 60 1.02 13.22 0.76
CA PHE A 60 0.81 12.87 -0.64
C PHE A 60 -0.66 12.69 -0.98
N SER A 61 -1.00 12.86 -2.26
CA SER A 61 -2.30 12.51 -2.82
C SER A 61 -2.24 11.18 -3.55
N GLU A 62 -3.39 10.53 -3.71
CA GLU A 62 -3.54 9.34 -4.53
C GLU A 62 -4.50 9.61 -5.69
N GLU A 63 -4.06 9.36 -6.93
CA GLU A 63 -4.91 9.38 -8.12
C GLU A 63 -5.22 7.95 -8.56
N PHE A 64 -6.50 7.63 -8.67
CA PHE A 64 -6.99 6.31 -9.06
C PHE A 64 -7.53 6.37 -10.48
N THR A 65 -7.06 5.48 -11.34
CA THR A 65 -7.57 5.32 -12.72
C THR A 65 -8.07 3.91 -12.93
N CYS A 66 -9.36 3.76 -13.22
CA CYS A 66 -9.95 2.44 -13.49
C CYS A 66 -9.51 1.95 -14.88
N LEU A 67 -8.96 0.74 -14.97
CA LEU A 67 -8.55 0.11 -16.22
C LEU A 67 -9.59 -0.91 -16.71
N GLU A 68 -10.19 -1.65 -15.79
CA GLU A 68 -11.11 -2.75 -16.08
C GLU A 68 -12.10 -2.95 -14.93
N GLY A 69 -13.35 -3.31 -15.25
CA GLY A 69 -14.41 -3.48 -14.26
C GLY A 69 -14.93 -2.13 -13.71
N GLU A 70 -15.30 -2.11 -12.44
CA GLU A 70 -15.77 -0.90 -11.75
C GLU A 70 -15.03 -0.74 -10.42
N LEU A 71 -14.40 0.43 -10.22
CA LEU A 71 -13.77 0.80 -8.95
C LEU A 71 -14.68 1.77 -8.20
N SER A 72 -15.01 1.47 -6.94
CA SER A 72 -15.65 2.45 -6.06
C SER A 72 -14.59 3.14 -5.22
N LEU A 73 -14.60 4.47 -5.23
CA LEU A 73 -13.74 5.33 -4.41
C LEU A 73 -14.61 6.19 -3.50
N GLN A 74 -14.38 6.12 -2.21
CA GLN A 74 -14.95 7.09 -1.27
C GLN A 74 -13.91 8.19 -1.01
N VAL A 75 -14.29 9.45 -1.21
CA VAL A 75 -13.48 10.63 -0.86
C VAL A 75 -14.34 11.58 -0.02
N GLY A 76 -13.99 11.72 1.25
CA GLY A 76 -14.83 12.34 2.27
C GLY A 76 -16.17 11.61 2.39
N GLU A 77 -17.26 12.33 2.12
CA GLU A 77 -18.63 11.79 2.17
C GLU A 77 -19.13 11.29 0.81
N LYS A 78 -18.38 11.54 -0.28
CA LYS A 78 -18.80 11.19 -1.64
C LYS A 78 -18.29 9.81 -2.02
N ILE A 79 -19.15 9.02 -2.66
CA ILE A 79 -18.79 7.77 -3.32
C ILE A 79 -18.81 8.02 -4.82
N ILE A 80 -17.67 7.75 -5.47
CA ILE A 80 -17.43 7.89 -6.90
C ILE A 80 -17.27 6.48 -7.46
N ARG A 81 -17.99 6.15 -8.53
CA ARG A 81 -17.80 4.89 -9.26
C ARG A 81 -17.07 5.20 -10.56
N LEU A 82 -15.86 4.66 -10.68
CA LEU A 82 -15.01 4.84 -11.86
C LEU A 82 -15.21 3.66 -12.80
N GLN A 83 -15.65 3.97 -14.02
CA GLN A 83 -15.65 3.08 -15.16
C GLN A 83 -14.28 3.08 -15.85
N PRO A 84 -13.97 2.10 -16.71
CA PRO A 84 -12.69 2.05 -17.41
C PRO A 84 -12.37 3.36 -18.14
N GLY A 85 -11.15 3.87 -17.94
CA GLY A 85 -10.66 5.14 -18.48
C GLY A 85 -11.03 6.37 -17.64
N GLN A 86 -11.82 6.23 -16.58
CA GLN A 86 -12.12 7.33 -15.65
C GLN A 86 -11.14 7.36 -14.48
N SER A 87 -10.90 8.57 -13.98
CA SER A 87 -10.00 8.81 -12.85
C SER A 87 -10.61 9.73 -11.80
N ALA A 88 -10.17 9.57 -10.55
CA ALA A 88 -10.45 10.50 -9.47
C ALA A 88 -9.26 10.55 -8.50
N THR A 89 -9.06 11.73 -7.91
CA THR A 89 -7.98 11.97 -6.95
C THR A 89 -8.54 12.05 -5.53
N ALA A 90 -7.88 11.40 -4.58
CA ALA A 90 -7.98 11.67 -3.16
C ALA A 90 -6.90 12.70 -2.78
N PRO A 91 -7.26 13.98 -2.51
CA PRO A 91 -6.28 15.00 -2.16
C PRO A 91 -5.63 14.73 -0.80
N ILE A 92 -4.46 15.35 -0.58
CA ILE A 92 -3.80 15.38 0.74
C ILE A 92 -4.81 15.78 1.82
N GLY A 93 -4.80 15.04 2.94
CA GLY A 93 -5.66 15.25 4.10
C GLY A 93 -7.10 14.75 3.94
N SER A 94 -7.51 14.35 2.73
CA SER A 94 -8.86 13.81 2.52
C SER A 94 -8.96 12.39 3.07
N LYS A 95 -10.05 12.10 3.80
CA LYS A 95 -10.36 10.72 4.20
C LYS A 95 -10.85 9.96 2.98
N HIS A 96 -10.24 8.81 2.68
CA HIS A 96 -10.62 8.03 1.53
C HIS A 96 -10.42 6.53 1.73
N ARG A 97 -11.03 5.76 0.83
CA ARG A 97 -10.84 4.34 0.64
C ARG A 97 -11.30 3.93 -0.75
N PHE A 98 -10.70 2.88 -1.29
CA PHE A 98 -11.21 2.18 -2.46
C PHE A 98 -11.86 0.85 -2.05
N PHE A 99 -12.83 0.40 -2.84
CA PHE A 99 -13.50 -0.88 -2.66
C PHE A 99 -14.15 -1.34 -3.97
N ASN A 100 -14.34 -2.66 -4.09
CA ASN A 100 -15.04 -3.26 -5.21
C ASN A 100 -16.41 -3.78 -4.75
N SER A 101 -17.47 -3.02 -5.07
CA SER A 101 -18.86 -3.39 -4.74
C SER A 101 -19.49 -4.35 -5.74
N SER A 102 -18.79 -4.67 -6.84
CA SER A 102 -19.33 -5.50 -7.91
C SER A 102 -19.16 -6.99 -7.61
N LYS A 103 -19.70 -7.84 -8.48
CA LYS A 103 -19.54 -9.31 -8.42
C LYS A 103 -18.32 -9.81 -9.21
N HIS A 104 -17.56 -8.90 -9.84
CA HIS A 104 -16.43 -9.22 -10.69
C HIS A 104 -15.18 -8.54 -10.17
N ASP A 105 -14.01 -9.09 -10.48
CA ASP A 105 -12.74 -8.43 -10.19
C ASP A 105 -12.64 -7.12 -10.99
N CYS A 106 -11.89 -6.15 -10.46
CA CYS A 106 -11.55 -4.92 -11.18
C CYS A 106 -10.04 -4.69 -11.15
N ARG A 107 -9.57 -3.85 -12.08
CA ARG A 107 -8.16 -3.48 -12.20
C ARG A 107 -8.05 -1.97 -12.33
N PHE A 108 -7.13 -1.37 -11.58
CA PHE A 108 -6.92 0.06 -11.58
C PHE A 108 -5.46 0.41 -11.35
N GLN A 109 -5.06 1.62 -11.71
CA GLN A 109 -3.76 2.18 -11.36
C GLN A 109 -3.93 3.20 -10.23
N CYS A 110 -2.95 3.25 -9.34
CA CYS A 110 -2.84 4.27 -8.31
C CYS A 110 -1.50 5.00 -8.47
N ARG A 111 -1.57 6.32 -8.59
CA ARG A 111 -0.40 7.21 -8.59
C ARG A 111 -0.36 7.98 -7.29
N ILE A 112 0.70 7.77 -6.52
CA ILE A 112 1.00 8.46 -5.28
C ILE A 112 1.95 9.60 -5.59
N SER A 113 1.58 10.84 -5.26
CA SER A 113 2.36 12.05 -5.58
C SER A 113 2.41 13.04 -4.40
N PRO A 114 3.61 13.47 -3.94
CA PRO A 114 4.92 12.95 -4.30
C PRO A 114 5.10 11.47 -3.90
N GLY A 115 6.12 10.80 -4.46
CA GLY A 115 6.45 9.42 -4.09
C GLY A 115 6.81 9.30 -2.61
N CYS A 116 6.45 8.18 -1.98
CA CYS A 116 6.65 7.98 -0.54
C CYS A 116 7.31 6.61 -0.25
N PRO A 117 8.64 6.55 -0.07
CA PRO A 117 9.33 5.28 0.19
C PRO A 117 8.83 4.56 1.45
N GLY A 118 8.39 5.30 2.46
CA GLY A 118 7.86 4.71 3.70
C GLY A 118 6.46 4.09 3.53
N PHE A 119 5.66 4.62 2.60
CA PHE A 119 4.40 4.00 2.19
C PHE A 119 4.65 2.68 1.45
N GLU A 120 5.58 2.67 0.49
CA GLU A 120 5.98 1.46 -0.25
C GLU A 120 6.45 0.35 0.70
N GLN A 121 7.29 0.71 1.67
CA GLN A 121 7.77 -0.21 2.71
C GLN A 121 6.60 -0.75 3.55
N THR A 122 5.65 0.11 3.90
CA THR A 122 4.49 -0.30 4.69
C THR A 122 3.58 -1.27 3.95
N LEU A 123 3.34 -1.05 2.65
CA LEU A 123 2.59 -1.98 1.82
C LEU A 123 3.25 -3.36 1.83
N GLN A 124 4.54 -3.43 1.53
CA GLN A 124 5.29 -4.69 1.51
C GLN A 124 5.21 -5.43 2.86
N ILE A 125 5.43 -4.71 3.97
CA ILE A 125 5.39 -5.28 5.32
C ILE A 125 3.99 -5.77 5.69
N THR A 126 2.96 -4.94 5.51
CA THR A 126 1.60 -5.27 5.93
C THR A 126 0.99 -6.39 5.09
N TYR A 127 1.33 -6.47 3.80
CA TYR A 127 0.87 -7.53 2.91
C TYR A 127 1.55 -8.85 3.26
N GLY A 128 2.86 -8.82 3.53
CA GLY A 128 3.59 -9.98 4.05
C GLY A 128 3.02 -10.49 5.37
N LEU A 129 2.72 -9.60 6.31
CA LEU A 129 2.08 -9.96 7.58
C LEU A 129 0.68 -10.56 7.39
N ALA A 130 -0.10 -10.04 6.44
CA ALA A 130 -1.43 -10.56 6.14
C ALA A 130 -1.37 -11.99 5.60
N ARG A 131 -0.44 -12.24 4.65
CA ARG A 131 -0.16 -13.60 4.15
C ARG A 131 0.25 -14.56 5.26
N ASP A 132 1.04 -14.08 6.22
CA ASP A 132 1.55 -14.89 7.33
C ASP A 132 0.53 -15.00 8.49
N GLY A 133 -0.70 -14.50 8.35
CA GLY A 133 -1.76 -14.61 9.37
C GLY A 133 -1.56 -13.70 10.61
N ARG A 134 -0.70 -12.70 10.50
CA ARG A 134 -0.27 -11.81 11.60
C ARG A 134 -1.06 -10.50 11.67
N THR A 135 -2.13 -10.38 10.88
CA THR A 135 -3.09 -9.26 10.91
C THR A 135 -4.46 -9.71 11.43
N ASP A 136 -5.30 -8.75 11.81
CA ASP A 136 -6.72 -8.98 12.06
C ASP A 136 -7.53 -9.06 10.74
N ALA A 137 -8.86 -9.20 10.85
CA ALA A 137 -9.78 -9.28 9.72
C ALA A 137 -9.88 -7.99 8.88
N LYS A 138 -9.29 -6.88 9.35
CA LYS A 138 -9.22 -5.60 8.64
C LYS A 138 -7.83 -5.37 8.03
N GLY A 139 -6.93 -6.33 8.14
CA GLY A 139 -5.54 -6.22 7.66
C GLY A 139 -4.62 -5.45 8.62
N MET A 140 -5.08 -5.14 9.84
CA MET A 140 -4.27 -4.39 10.81
C MET A 140 -3.29 -5.31 11.55
N PRO A 141 -2.01 -4.93 11.71
CA PRO A 141 -1.06 -5.71 12.50
C PRO A 141 -1.50 -5.91 13.96
N LYS A 142 -1.38 -7.13 14.48
CA LYS A 142 -1.77 -7.47 15.86
C LYS A 142 -0.83 -6.89 16.94
N SER A 143 0.42 -6.59 16.57
CA SER A 143 1.43 -6.04 17.50
C SER A 143 1.43 -4.52 17.45
N LEU A 144 1.35 -3.86 18.61
CA LEU A 144 1.42 -2.40 18.72
C LEU A 144 2.76 -1.82 18.25
N TYR A 145 3.86 -2.56 18.38
CA TYR A 145 5.17 -2.16 17.84
C TYR A 145 5.16 -2.12 16.32
N ILE A 146 4.60 -3.16 15.70
CA ILE A 146 4.49 -3.27 14.24
C ILE A 146 3.53 -2.19 13.72
N LEU A 147 2.33 -2.09 14.31
CA LEU A 147 1.35 -1.08 13.95
C LEU A 147 1.91 0.35 14.11
N GLY A 148 2.56 0.63 15.23
CA GLY A 148 3.18 1.92 15.48
C GLY A 148 4.28 2.24 14.47
N TYR A 149 5.08 1.25 14.08
CA TYR A 149 6.14 1.43 13.08
C TYR A 149 5.57 1.68 11.68
N THR A 150 4.60 0.89 11.23
CA THR A 150 3.98 1.06 9.89
C THR A 150 3.25 2.40 9.79
N VAL A 151 2.56 2.84 10.83
CA VAL A 151 1.94 4.18 10.85
C VAL A 151 3.01 5.28 10.82
N LEU A 152 4.10 5.12 11.58
CA LEU A 152 5.16 6.12 11.68
C LEU A 152 5.87 6.39 10.34
N ILE A 153 6.06 5.37 9.50
CA ILE A 153 6.80 5.51 8.24
C ILE A 153 5.92 5.76 7.01
N SER A 154 4.63 5.38 7.07
CA SER A 154 3.77 5.33 5.87
C SER A 154 3.22 6.67 5.41
N GLY A 155 3.27 7.72 6.24
CA GLY A 155 2.46 8.92 6.03
C GLY A 155 0.95 8.62 6.00
N THR A 156 0.53 7.46 6.50
CA THR A 156 -0.86 6.98 6.49
C THR A 156 -1.41 6.96 7.91
N TYR A 157 -2.55 7.62 8.10
CA TYR A 157 -3.11 7.84 9.41
C TYR A 157 -4.50 7.21 9.55
N LEU A 158 -4.75 6.69 10.75
CA LEU A 158 -6.02 6.08 11.11
C LEU A 158 -7.07 7.16 11.42
N THR A 159 -8.34 6.81 11.24
CA THR A 159 -9.47 7.73 11.43
C THR A 159 -10.19 7.49 12.76
N GLY A 160 -10.99 8.49 13.18
CA GLY A 160 -11.80 8.40 14.40
C GLY A 160 -10.99 8.44 15.69
N TRP A 161 -11.39 7.67 16.70
CA TRP A 161 -10.72 7.63 18.01
C TRP A 161 -9.29 7.08 17.92
N MET A 162 -8.97 6.27 16.90
CA MET A 162 -7.60 5.78 16.68
C MET A 162 -6.63 6.91 16.30
N ALA A 163 -7.13 7.98 15.68
CA ALA A 163 -6.32 9.17 15.41
C ALA A 163 -5.82 9.83 16.71
N ALA A 164 -6.62 9.79 17.79
CA ALA A 164 -6.20 10.33 19.09
C ALA A 164 -5.06 9.53 19.73
N LEU A 165 -4.86 8.27 19.33
CA LEU A 165 -3.75 7.42 19.79
C LEU A 165 -2.44 7.67 19.04
N GLN A 166 -2.40 8.59 18.07
CA GLN A 166 -1.23 8.82 17.23
C GLN A 166 0.08 9.04 18.02
N PRO A 167 0.13 9.85 19.11
CA PRO A 167 1.37 10.02 19.88
C PRO A 167 1.87 8.73 20.52
N VAL A 168 0.94 7.88 20.97
CA VAL A 168 1.24 6.57 21.58
C VAL A 168 1.73 5.60 20.52
N LEU A 169 1.08 5.53 19.35
CA LEU A 169 1.52 4.72 18.22
C LEU A 169 2.92 5.13 17.74
N ASN A 170 3.18 6.44 17.64
CA ASN A 170 4.50 6.96 17.30
C ASN A 170 5.57 6.55 18.32
N TRP A 171 5.23 6.51 19.60
CA TRP A 171 6.13 6.01 20.64
C TRP A 171 6.47 4.53 20.44
N PHE A 172 5.46 3.69 20.18
CA PHE A 172 5.67 2.27 19.87
C PHE A 172 6.50 2.07 18.60
N GLY A 173 6.26 2.85 17.54
CA GLY A 173 7.05 2.81 16.31
C GLY A 173 8.52 3.15 16.55
N ARG A 174 8.80 4.21 17.32
CA ARG A 174 10.17 4.55 17.72
C ARG A 174 10.83 3.46 18.57
N LYS A 175 10.07 2.77 19.42
CA LYS A 175 10.59 1.62 20.18
C LYS A 175 10.84 0.40 19.28
N ALA A 176 10.00 0.16 18.28
CA ALA A 176 10.18 -0.91 17.29
C ALA A 176 11.47 -0.73 16.47
N ILE A 177 11.85 0.52 16.20
CA ILE A 177 13.15 0.84 15.60
C ILE A 177 14.28 0.48 16.57
N LYS A 178 14.20 0.96 17.82
CA LYS A 178 15.26 0.77 18.82
C LYS A 178 15.50 -0.68 19.23
N ASN A 179 14.46 -1.50 19.26
CA ASN A 179 14.53 -2.88 19.73
C ASN A 179 14.77 -3.90 18.60
N GLY A 180 14.96 -3.46 17.35
CA GLY A 180 15.24 -4.32 16.20
C GLY A 180 14.00 -4.89 15.49
N THR A 181 12.79 -4.65 15.99
CA THR A 181 11.54 -5.14 15.35
C THR A 181 11.40 -4.60 13.93
N ALA A 182 11.66 -3.30 13.72
CA ALA A 182 11.61 -2.68 12.40
C ALA A 182 12.58 -3.34 11.41
N ALA A 183 13.83 -3.53 11.84
CA ALA A 183 14.86 -4.16 11.01
C ALA A 183 14.52 -5.62 10.66
N GLU A 184 13.85 -6.35 11.56
CA GLU A 184 13.34 -7.69 11.27
C GLU A 184 12.24 -7.69 10.21
N LEU A 185 11.27 -6.79 10.33
CA LEU A 185 10.19 -6.64 9.34
C LEU A 185 10.74 -6.28 7.96
N GLU A 186 11.66 -5.33 7.89
CA GLU A 186 12.30 -4.92 6.63
C GLU A 186 13.06 -6.09 6.00
N ARG A 187 13.88 -6.82 6.77
CA ARG A 187 14.59 -8.01 6.26
C ARG A 187 13.64 -9.09 5.75
N GLN A 188 12.49 -9.27 6.41
CA GLN A 188 11.57 -10.35 6.09
C GLN A 188 10.69 -10.03 4.87
N TYR A 189 10.24 -8.77 4.72
CA TYR A 189 9.17 -8.43 3.77
C TYR A 189 9.54 -7.40 2.73
N ARG A 190 10.61 -6.61 2.91
CA ARG A 190 11.00 -5.60 1.92
C ARG A 190 11.83 -6.22 0.81
N THR A 191 11.16 -6.57 -0.29
CA THR A 191 11.78 -7.20 -1.47
C THR A 191 11.87 -6.26 -2.67
N ILE A 192 11.17 -5.13 -2.66
CA ILE A 192 11.11 -4.15 -3.75
C ILE A 192 11.72 -2.83 -3.24
N TRP A 193 12.64 -2.26 -4.03
CA TRP A 193 13.49 -1.10 -3.70
C TRP A 193 13.36 0.01 -4.71
#